data_AF-A0A9P0MCX9-F1
#
_entry.id   AF-A0A9P0MCX9-F1
#
_cell.length_a   1.000
_cell.length_b   1.000
_cell.length_c   1.000
_cell.angle_alpha   90.00
_cell.angle_beta   90.00
_cell.angle_gamma   90.00
#
_symmetry.space_group_name_H-M   'P 1'
#
loop_
_entity.id
_entity.type
_entity.pdbx_description
1 polymer ?
#
loop_
_entity_poly.entity_id
_entity_poly.type
_entity_poly.pdbx_seq_one_letter_code
_entity_poly.pdbx_strand_id
1 'polypeptide(L)' 'MASQEENFEQFEEDDAADSALALYSAGRKRMFSKELRCMMYGFGDDQNPYTESVDIIEDLVIEFITEMTHKYVNSSR' A
#
# COMPACT_ATOMS: atom_id res chain seq x y z
N MET A 1 -24.80 12.95 -8.17
CA MET A 1 -24.22 12.27 -6.99
C MET A 1 -24.44 10.78 -7.17
N ALA A 2 -23.64 10.13 -8.03
CA ALA A 2 -23.73 8.68 -8.26
C ALA A 2 -22.38 8.05 -8.65
N SER A 3 -21.28 8.81 -8.57
CA SER A 3 -19.98 8.44 -9.14
C SER A 3 -18.92 8.06 -8.10
N GLN A 4 -19.29 8.00 -6.80
CA GLN A 4 -18.37 7.60 -5.74
C GLN A 4 -18.58 6.15 -5.27
N GLU A 5 -19.79 5.60 -5.40
CA GLU A 5 -20.10 4.25 -4.89
C GLU A 5 -19.59 3.15 -5.84
N GLU A 6 -19.66 3.35 -7.16
CA GLU A 6 -19.14 2.39 -8.15
C GLU A 6 -17.60 2.19 -8.06
N ASN A 7 -16.88 3.18 -7.53
CA ASN A 7 -15.41 3.15 -7.42
C ASN A 7 -14.91 2.27 -6.25
N PHE A 8 -15.72 2.09 -5.20
CA PHE A 8 -15.34 1.30 -4.04
C PHE A 8 -15.50 -0.21 -4.31
N GLU A 9 -16.52 -0.60 -5.08
CA GLU A 9 -16.82 -2.01 -5.38
C GLU A 9 -15.77 -2.66 -6.28
N GLN A 10 -15.14 -1.92 -7.20
CA GLN A 10 -14.08 -2.45 -8.07
C GLN A 10 -12.81 -2.86 -7.31
N PHE A 11 -12.58 -2.28 -6.12
CA PHE A 11 -11.43 -2.61 -5.27
C PHE A 11 -11.64 -3.87 -4.42
N GLU A 12 -12.89 -4.28 -4.20
CA GLU A 12 -13.26 -5.46 -3.40
C GLU A 12 -13.23 -6.75 -4.23
N GLU A 13 -13.43 -6.69 -5.55
CA GLU A 13 -13.51 -7.89 -6.40
C GLU A 13 -12.12 -8.54 -6.66
N ASP A 14 -11.02 -7.80 -6.45
CA ASP A 14 -9.64 -8.27 -6.65
C ASP A 14 -9.03 -8.95 -5.39
N ASP A 15 -9.74 -8.93 -4.25
CA ASP A 15 -9.28 -9.49 -2.97
C ASP A 15 -9.04 -11.02 -3.02
N ALA A 16 -9.75 -11.75 -3.89
CA ALA A 16 -9.58 -13.20 -4.03
C ALA A 16 -8.31 -13.59 -4.81
N ALA A 17 -7.86 -12.74 -5.74
CA ALA A 17 -6.66 -12.97 -6.54
C ALA A 17 -5.39 -12.51 -5.81
N ASP A 18 -5.46 -11.38 -5.09
CA ASP A 18 -4.33 -10.84 -4.32
C ASP A 18 -4.01 -11.71 -3.10
N SER A 19 -5.00 -12.38 -2.48
CA SER A 19 -4.75 -13.34 -1.40
C SER A 19 -3.95 -14.57 -1.84
N ALA A 20 -4.11 -15.03 -3.10
CA ALA A 20 -3.34 -16.14 -3.65
C ALA A 20 -1.93 -15.71 -4.07
N LEU A 21 -1.79 -14.48 -4.55
CA LEU A 21 -0.50 -13.86 -4.90
C LEU A 21 0.32 -13.49 -3.64
N ALA A 22 -0.34 -13.07 -2.56
CA ALA A 22 0.25 -12.80 -1.24
C ALA A 22 0.92 -14.04 -0.63
N LEU A 23 0.43 -15.24 -0.95
CA LEU A 23 1.05 -16.50 -0.55
C LEU A 23 2.30 -16.84 -1.39
N TYR A 24 2.34 -16.40 -2.65
CA TYR A 24 3.47 -16.66 -3.56
C TYR A 24 4.69 -15.78 -3.27
N SER A 25 4.51 -14.64 -2.57
CA SER A 25 5.57 -13.70 -2.21
C SER A 25 6.12 -13.90 -0.78
N ALA A 26 6.06 -15.13 -0.25
CA ALA A 26 6.38 -15.53 1.13
C ALA A 26 7.84 -15.34 1.60
N GLY A 27 8.41 -14.15 1.38
CA GLY A 27 9.57 -13.58 2.07
C GLY A 27 9.27 -12.22 2.73
N ARG A 28 8.30 -11.43 2.23
CA ARG A 28 7.85 -10.16 2.84
C ARG A 28 6.33 -10.03 2.77
N LYS A 29 5.69 -9.78 3.90
CA LYS A 29 4.23 -9.54 3.96
C LYS A 29 3.95 -8.12 3.45
N ARG A 30 3.14 -8.00 2.40
CA ARG A 30 2.51 -6.73 2.01
C ARG A 30 1.52 -6.33 3.11
N MET A 31 1.85 -5.30 3.87
CA MET A 31 1.10 -4.79 5.01
C MET A 31 0.15 -3.64 4.64
N PHE A 32 0.46 -2.84 3.61
CA PHE A 32 -0.27 -1.61 3.27
C PHE A 32 -0.63 -1.48 1.79
N SER A 33 -0.58 -2.57 1.01
CA SER A 33 -0.72 -2.50 -0.46
C SER A 33 -2.07 -1.90 -0.91
N LYS A 34 -3.18 -2.25 -0.25
CA LYS A 34 -4.53 -1.74 -0.58
C LYS A 34 -4.64 -0.25 -0.24
N GLU A 35 -4.19 0.14 0.95
CA GLU A 35 -4.22 1.51 1.43
C GLU A 35 -3.31 2.44 0.62
N LEU A 36 -2.13 1.94 0.23
CA LEU A 36 -1.19 2.71 -0.58
C LEU A 36 -1.72 2.97 -1.99
N ARG A 37 -2.38 2.01 -2.63
CA ARG A 37 -3.03 2.27 -3.93
C ARG A 37 -4.09 3.38 -3.84
N CYS A 38 -4.96 3.32 -2.82
CA CYS A 38 -5.96 4.37 -2.58
C CYS A 38 -5.31 5.74 -2.31
N MET A 39 -4.21 5.75 -1.56
CA MET A 39 -3.47 6.97 -1.24
C MET A 39 -2.78 7.56 -2.47
N MET A 40 -2.14 6.73 -3.30
CA MET A 40 -1.50 7.15 -4.55
C MET A 40 -2.51 7.82 -5.49
N TYR A 41 -3.68 7.21 -5.66
CA TYR A 41 -4.79 7.82 -6.41
C TYR A 41 -5.25 9.14 -5.76
N GLY A 42 -5.37 9.18 -4.43
CA GLY A 42 -5.71 10.40 -3.69
C GLY A 42 -4.70 11.54 -3.86
N PHE A 43 -3.44 11.23 -4.18
CA PHE A 43 -2.39 12.20 -4.50
C PHE A 43 -2.27 12.51 -6.00
N GLY A 44 -3.15 11.95 -6.84
CA GLY A 44 -3.25 12.25 -8.26
C GLY A 44 -2.51 11.29 -9.19
N ASP A 45 -2.11 10.11 -8.69
CA ASP A 45 -1.64 9.01 -9.53
C ASP A 45 -2.83 8.33 -10.25
N ASP A 46 -2.52 7.34 -11.09
CA ASP A 46 -3.54 6.52 -11.77
C ASP A 46 -4.44 5.76 -10.77
N GLN A 47 -5.68 5.48 -11.15
CA GLN A 47 -6.63 4.70 -10.34
C GLN A 47 -6.13 3.27 -10.10
N ASN A 48 -5.39 2.70 -11.06
CA ASN A 48 -4.79 1.38 -10.97
C ASN A 48 -3.26 1.46 -11.17
N PRO A 49 -2.53 1.95 -10.15
CA PRO A 49 -1.09 2.14 -10.25
C PRO A 49 -0.36 0.79 -10.37
N TYR A 50 0.83 0.81 -10.98
CA TYR A 50 1.61 -0.42 -11.17
C TYR A 50 1.96 -1.08 -9.83
N THR A 51 1.81 -2.41 -9.75
CA THR A 51 2.14 -3.19 -8.55
C THR A 51 3.57 -2.97 -8.08
N GLU A 52 4.53 -2.84 -9.01
CA GLU A 52 5.93 -2.53 -8.67
C GLU A 52 6.07 -1.17 -8.00
N SER A 53 5.31 -0.15 -8.43
CA SER A 53 5.33 1.18 -7.80
C SER A 53 4.76 1.14 -6.39
N VAL A 54 3.68 0.38 -6.18
CA VAL A 54 3.08 0.18 -4.86
C VAL A 54 4.04 -0.56 -3.93
N ASP A 55 4.70 -1.61 -4.43
CA ASP A 55 5.69 -2.39 -3.67
C ASP A 55 6.91 -1.53 -3.28
N ILE A 56 7.39 -0.67 -4.19
CA ILE A 56 8.48 0.28 -3.89
C ILE A 56 8.05 1.28 -2.82
N ILE A 57 6.85 1.87 -2.94
CA ILE A 57 6.35 2.84 -1.96
C ILE A 57 6.17 2.17 -0.60
N GLU A 58 5.71 0.92 -0.58
CA GLU A 58 5.59 0.15 0.65
C GLU A 58 6.94 -0.05 1.35
N ASP A 59 7.97 -0.45 0.60
CA ASP A 59 9.33 -0.57 1.13
C ASP A 59 9.84 0.78 1.69
N LEU A 60 9.61 1.90 0.96
CA LEU A 60 10.01 3.25 1.38
C LEU A 60 9.29 3.72 2.65
N VAL A 61 8.00 3.45 2.78
CA VAL A 61 7.20 3.84 3.96
C VAL A 61 7.65 3.06 5.19
N ILE A 62 7.90 1.75 5.05
CA ILE A 62 8.41 0.91 6.13
C ILE A 62 9.79 1.39 6.59
N GLU A 63 10.68 1.69 5.64
CA GLU A 63 12.00 2.24 5.92
C GLU A 63 11.90 3.59 6.65
N PHE A 64 11.07 4.50 6.15
CA PHE A 64 10.86 5.81 6.76
C PHE A 64 10.38 5.71 8.21
N ILE A 65 9.36 4.90 8.49
CA ILE A 65 8.83 4.70 9.85
C ILE A 65 9.92 4.11 10.76
N THR A 66 10.65 3.11 10.27
CA THR A 66 11.72 2.44 11.02
C THR A 66 12.84 3.43 11.37
N GLU A 67 13.34 4.18 10.39
CA GLU A 67 14.38 5.19 10.62
C GLU A 67 13.93 6.30 11.55
N MET A 68 12.73 6.84 11.34
CA MET A 68 12.17 7.91 12.16
C MET A 68 12.06 7.46 13.62
N THR A 69 11.59 6.22 13.83
CA THR A 69 11.49 5.62 15.16
C THR A 69 12.88 5.44 15.79
N HIS A 70 13.84 4.90 15.06
CA HIS A 70 15.22 4.77 15.54
C HIS A 70 15.85 6.13 15.89
N LYS A 71 15.66 7.16 15.05
CA LYS A 71 16.13 8.53 15.32
C LYS A 71 15.54 9.05 16.63
N TYR A 72 14.22 8.93 16.82
CA TYR A 72 13.56 9.38 18.05
C TYR A 72 14.05 8.63 19.30
N VAL A 73 14.14 7.29 19.25
CA VAL A 73 14.61 6.46 20.36
C VAL A 73 16.06 6.79 20.75
N ASN A 74 16.92 7.03 19.75
CA ASN A 74 18.31 7.39 19.99
C ASN A 74 18.49 8.83 20.47
N SER A 75 17.63 9.75 20.03
CA SER A 75 17.64 11.15 20.48
C SER A 75 16.98 11.37 21.85
N SER A 76 16.16 10.44 22.32
CA SER A 76 15.50 10.51 23.63
C SER A 76 16.34 9.96 24.79
N ARG A 77 17.62 9.62 24.54
CA ARG A 77 18.62 9.25 25.54
C ARG A 77 19.66 10.35 25.69
#